data_AF-A0A0Q8J7C6-F1
#
_entry.id   AF-A0A0Q8J7C6-F1
#
_cell.length_a   1.000
_cell.length_b   1.000
_cell.length_c   1.000
_cell.angle_alpha   90.00
_cell.angle_beta   90.00
_cell.angle_gamma   90.00
#
_symmetry.space_group_name_H-M   'P 1'
#
loop_
_entity.id
_entity.type
_entity.pdbx_description
1 polymer ?
#
loop_
_entity_poly.entity_id
_entity_poly.type
_entity_poly.pdbx_seq_one_letter_code
_entity_poly.pdbx_strand_id
1 'polypeptide(L)'
;MNKMIRLYPVILAVALTFATPALCVLATFAFGQHCWPQRIGAVYVGIAVFTQGFLGTDPDRFSRTLGDGNTLSKHLNQSSYTVAIFGTLFAALGDLLSNDFYYGVTMCQA
;
A
#
# COMPACT_ATOMS: atom_id res chain seq x y z
N MET A 1 -8.69 -11.11 -24.94
CA MET A 1 -7.94 -11.44 -23.70
C MET A 1 -7.61 -10.16 -22.95
N ASN A 2 -8.46 -9.68 -22.02
CA ASN A 2 -8.18 -8.40 -21.31
C ASN A 2 -8.93 -8.21 -19.97
N LYS A 3 -9.36 -9.29 -19.29
CA LYS A 3 -10.05 -9.19 -17.99
C LYS A 3 -9.13 -9.34 -16.77
N MET A 4 -8.05 -10.13 -16.86
CA MET A 4 -7.15 -10.37 -15.72
C MET A 4 -6.31 -9.15 -15.31
N ILE A 5 -5.93 -8.29 -16.26
CA ILE A 5 -5.06 -7.11 -16.00
C ILE A 5 -5.77 -6.06 -15.11
N ARG A 6 -7.11 -6.00 -15.15
CA ARG A 6 -7.89 -5.14 -14.25
C ARG A 6 -8.07 -5.73 -12.85
N LEU A 7 -7.93 -7.04 -12.69
CA LEU A 7 -8.18 -7.69 -11.39
C LEU A 7 -7.00 -7.52 -10.43
N TYR A 8 -5.77 -7.42 -10.94
CA TYR A 8 -4.56 -7.32 -10.12
C TYR A 8 -4.54 -6.12 -9.16
N PRO A 9 -4.81 -4.86 -9.59
CA PRO A 9 -4.86 -3.73 -8.65
C PRO A 9 -6.02 -3.87 -7.65
N VAL A 10 -7.13 -4.50 -8.06
CA VAL A 10 -8.28 -4.74 -7.18
C VAL A 10 -7.93 -5.77 -6.11
N ILE A 11 -7.30 -6.88 -6.48
CA ILE A 11 -6.81 -7.89 -5.54
C ILE A 11 -5.82 -7.26 -4.57
N LEU A 12 -4.88 -6.45 -5.07
CA LEU A 12 -3.91 -5.76 -4.23
C LEU A 12 -4.59 -4.79 -3.26
N ALA A 13 -5.54 -3.99 -3.73
CA ALA A 13 -6.31 -3.07 -2.88
C ALA A 13 -7.12 -3.82 -1.81
N VAL A 14 -7.77 -4.92 -2.18
CA VAL A 14 -8.49 -5.79 -1.23
C VAL A 14 -7.52 -6.36 -0.20
N ALA A 15 -6.37 -6.89 -0.64
CA ALA A 15 -5.36 -7.43 0.26
C ALA A 15 -4.84 -6.36 1.24
N LEU A 16 -4.54 -5.16 0.75
CA LEU A 16 -4.14 -4.03 1.60
C LEU A 16 -5.24 -3.66 2.60
N THR A 17 -6.50 -3.62 2.16
CA THR A 17 -7.64 -3.28 3.04
C THR A 17 -7.75 -4.21 4.25
N PHE A 18 -7.42 -5.50 4.12
CA PHE A 18 -7.44 -6.44 5.24
C PHE A 18 -6.09 -6.55 5.97
N ALA A 19 -4.97 -6.44 5.25
CA ALA A 19 -3.64 -6.55 5.83
C ALA A 19 -3.27 -5.34 6.69
N THR A 20 -3.65 -4.13 6.28
CA THR A 20 -3.31 -2.90 6.99
C THR A 20 -3.93 -2.83 8.39
N PRO A 21 -5.22 -3.16 8.60
CA PRO A 21 -5.80 -3.34 9.93
C PRO A 21 -5.04 -4.34 10.80
N ALA A 22 -4.73 -5.51 10.24
CA ALA A 22 -4.01 -6.56 10.96
C ALA A 22 -2.61 -6.09 11.37
N LEU A 23 -1.92 -5.36 10.48
CA LEU A 23 -0.63 -4.74 10.79
C LEU A 23 -0.73 -3.67 11.88
N CYS A 24 -1.79 -2.85 11.87
CA CYS A 24 -2.01 -1.87 12.92
C CYS A 24 -2.22 -2.55 14.29
N VAL A 25 -3.02 -3.61 14.33
CA VAL A 25 -3.26 -4.40 15.55
C VAL A 25 -1.96 -5.04 16.04
N LEU A 26 -1.21 -5.72 15.16
CA LEU A 26 0.07 -6.35 15.50
C LEU A 26 1.11 -5.33 15.98
N ALA A 27 1.21 -4.19 15.31
CA ALA A 27 2.12 -3.12 15.71
C ALA A 27 1.72 -2.54 17.07
N THR A 28 0.42 -2.42 17.34
CA THR A 28 -0.09 -2.00 18.65
C THR A 28 0.26 -3.00 19.74
N PHE A 29 0.14 -4.31 19.48
CA PHE A 29 0.57 -5.35 20.41
C PHE A 29 2.08 -5.35 20.67
N ALA A 30 2.90 -5.10 19.63
CA ALA A 30 4.35 -5.19 19.74
C ALA A 30 4.99 -3.93 20.34
N PHE A 31 4.44 -2.76 20.06
CA PHE A 31 5.09 -1.46 20.34
C PHE A 31 4.20 -0.49 21.13
N GLY A 32 2.97 -0.88 21.45
CA GLY A 32 2.03 -0.07 22.23
C GLY A 32 1.17 0.88 21.38
N GLN A 33 0.43 1.73 22.09
CA GLN A 33 -0.59 2.61 21.52
C GLN A 33 0.06 3.85 20.87
N HIS A 34 0.08 3.85 19.54
CA HIS A 34 0.55 4.97 18.71
C HIS A 34 -0.40 5.14 17.52
N CYS A 35 -0.25 6.25 16.80
CA CYS A 35 -0.95 6.53 15.54
C CYS A 35 -0.42 5.64 14.39
N TRP A 36 -0.63 4.34 14.52
CA TRP A 36 -0.19 3.31 13.58
C TRP A 36 -0.76 3.47 12.18
N PRO A 37 -2.02 3.88 12.00
CA PRO A 37 -2.56 4.11 10.66
C PRO A 37 -1.77 5.14 9.86
N GLN A 38 -1.47 6.28 10.48
CA GLN A 38 -0.67 7.34 9.86
C GLN A 38 0.74 6.85 9.52
N ARG A 39 1.39 6.16 10.47
CA ARG A 39 2.76 5.66 10.31
C ARG A 39 2.86 4.57 9.24
N ILE A 40 1.95 3.61 9.24
CA ILE A 40 1.91 2.53 8.25
C ILE A 40 1.55 3.08 6.87
N GLY A 41 0.62 4.03 6.80
CA GLY A 41 0.32 4.76 5.56
C GLY A 41 1.56 5.46 4.99
N ALA A 42 2.31 6.18 5.83
CA ALA A 42 3.56 6.84 5.43
C ALA A 42 4.63 5.83 4.95
N VAL A 43 4.74 4.67 5.59
CA VAL A 43 5.64 3.59 5.15
C VAL A 43 5.26 3.08 3.77
N TYR A 44 3.97 2.86 3.49
CA TYR A 44 3.51 2.45 2.16
C TYR A 44 3.85 3.48 1.08
N VAL A 45 3.66 4.77 1.37
CA VAL A 45 4.04 5.85 0.45
C VAL A 45 5.56 5.85 0.23
N GLY A 46 6.35 5.73 1.29
CA GLY A 46 7.82 5.67 1.19
C GLY A 46 8.31 4.51 0.32
N ILE A 47 7.75 3.31 0.52
CA ILE A 47 8.06 2.13 -0.30
C ILE A 47 7.65 2.35 -1.76
N ALA A 48 6.48 2.94 -2.01
CA ALA A 48 6.02 3.21 -3.36
C ALA A 48 6.92 4.21 -4.10
N VAL A 49 7.27 5.34 -3.46
CA VAL A 49 8.18 6.34 -4.03
C VAL A 49 9.56 5.73 -4.28
N PHE A 50 10.08 4.94 -3.34
CA PHE A 50 11.36 4.25 -3.53
C PHE A 50 11.30 3.28 -4.72
N THR A 51 10.22 2.51 -4.84
CA THR A 51 10.02 1.56 -5.95
C THR A 51 9.95 2.29 -7.29
N GLN A 52 9.23 3.43 -7.36
CA GLN A 52 9.14 4.25 -8.56
C GLN A 52 10.50 4.83 -8.95
N GLY A 53 11.26 5.36 -7.98
CA GLY A 53 12.61 5.86 -8.21
C GLY A 53 13.55 4.76 -8.71
N PHE A 54 13.52 3.59 -8.07
CA PHE A 54 14.35 2.43 -8.43
C PHE A 54 14.03 1.90 -9.84
N LEU A 55 12.76 1.85 -10.22
CA LEU A 55 12.35 1.51 -11.60
C LEU A 55 12.81 2.56 -12.61
N GLY A 56 12.84 3.83 -12.21
CA GLY A 56 13.28 4.94 -13.05
C GLY A 56 14.79 4.99 -13.30
N THR A 57 15.60 4.44 -12.38
CA THR A 57 17.07 4.43 -12.52
C THR A 57 17.56 3.48 -13.61
N ASP A 58 16.95 2.30 -13.75
CA ASP A 58 17.36 1.27 -14.74
C ASP A 58 16.16 0.70 -15.51
N PRO A 59 15.54 1.47 -16.43
CA PRO A 59 14.33 1.05 -17.13
C PRO A 59 14.54 -0.20 -18.00
N ASP A 60 15.73 -0.35 -18.59
CA ASP A 60 16.06 -1.48 -19.47
C ASP A 60 16.04 -2.82 -18.74
N ARG A 61 16.45 -2.84 -17.46
CA ARG A 61 16.46 -4.04 -16.62
C ARG A 61 15.05 -4.57 -16.32
N PHE A 62 14.07 -3.66 -16.25
CA PHE A 62 12.68 -3.97 -15.93
C PHE A 62 11.77 -4.03 -17.17
N SER A 63 12.32 -3.87 -18.37
CA SER A 63 11.60 -3.96 -19.64
C SER A 63 11.25 -5.41 -20.04
N ARG A 64 11.72 -6.41 -19.29
CA ARG A 64 11.48 -7.84 -19.58
C ARG A 64 9.98 -8.13 -19.75
N THR A 65 9.61 -8.67 -20.91
CA THR A 65 8.26 -9.13 -21.23
C THR A 65 7.91 -10.37 -20.43
N LEU A 66 6.76 -10.34 -19.78
CA LEU A 66 6.19 -11.45 -19.03
C LEU A 66 5.26 -12.28 -19.93
N GLY A 67 4.83 -13.45 -19.43
CA GLY A 67 3.95 -14.37 -20.16
C GLY A 67 2.57 -13.81 -20.51
N ASP A 68 2.20 -12.65 -19.97
CA ASP A 68 0.96 -11.94 -20.27
C ASP A 68 1.11 -10.88 -21.39
N GLY A 69 2.31 -10.74 -21.96
CA GLY A 69 2.61 -9.77 -23.02
C GLY A 69 2.83 -8.33 -22.53
N ASN A 70 2.80 -8.09 -21.22
CA ASN A 70 3.20 -6.80 -20.64
C ASN A 70 4.65 -6.85 -20.13
N THR A 71 5.22 -5.69 -19.85
CA THR A 71 6.54 -5.59 -19.21
C THR A 71 6.42 -5.68 -17.69
N LEU A 72 7.44 -6.23 -17.05
CA LEU A 72 7.54 -6.26 -15.59
C LEU A 72 7.44 -4.84 -14.99
N SER A 73 8.08 -3.86 -15.62
CA SER A 73 8.00 -2.44 -15.26
C SER A 73 6.56 -1.95 -15.15
N LYS A 74 5.68 -2.30 -16.11
CA LYS A 74 4.27 -1.88 -16.09
C LYS A 74 3.52 -2.42 -14.87
N HIS A 75 3.76 -3.68 -14.50
CA HIS A 75 3.14 -4.30 -13.32
C HIS A 75 3.63 -3.67 -12.02
N LEU A 76 4.94 -3.49 -11.88
CA LEU A 76 5.55 -2.89 -10.70
C LEU A 76 5.14 -1.41 -10.54
N ASN A 77 5.04 -0.69 -11.65
CA ASN A 77 4.61 0.69 -11.63
C ASN A 77 3.14 0.78 -11.18
N GLN A 78 2.26 -0.04 -11.76
CA GLN A 78 0.84 -0.08 -11.39
C GLN A 78 0.60 -0.51 -9.94
N SER A 79 1.37 -1.48 -9.42
CA SER A 79 1.30 -1.86 -8.01
C SER A 79 1.80 -0.73 -7.10
N SER A 80 2.91 -0.07 -7.45
CA SER A 80 3.44 1.05 -6.67
C SER A 80 2.42 2.20 -6.57
N TYR A 81 1.73 2.55 -7.67
CA TYR A 81 0.70 3.58 -7.66
C TYR A 81 -0.48 3.20 -6.78
N THR A 82 -0.90 1.93 -6.82
CA THR A 82 -1.99 1.43 -5.98
C THR A 82 -1.62 1.55 -4.49
N VAL A 83 -0.40 1.13 -4.14
CA VAL A 83 0.13 1.23 -2.76
C VAL A 83 0.29 2.69 -2.34
N ALA A 84 0.74 3.58 -3.23
CA ALA A 84 0.89 5.00 -2.95
C ALA A 84 -0.46 5.66 -2.67
N ILE A 85 -1.48 5.43 -3.51
CA ILE A 85 -2.82 5.99 -3.31
C ILE A 85 -3.40 5.46 -1.99
N PHE A 86 -3.35 4.15 -1.77
CA PHE A 86 -3.85 3.54 -0.55
C PHE A 86 -3.14 4.07 0.70
N GLY A 87 -1.80 4.09 0.67
CA GLY A 87 -0.97 4.61 1.76
C GLY A 87 -1.22 6.08 2.04
N THR A 88 -1.42 6.90 1.00
CA THR A 88 -1.75 8.33 1.15
C THR A 88 -3.11 8.52 1.80
N LEU A 89 -4.13 7.78 1.36
CA LEU A 89 -5.46 7.83 1.97
C LEU A 89 -5.40 7.39 3.43
N PHE A 90 -4.66 6.33 3.75
CA PHE A 90 -4.52 5.84 5.11
C PHE A 90 -3.69 6.77 6.01
N ALA A 91 -2.68 7.43 5.43
CA ALA A 91 -1.86 8.42 6.14
C ALA A 91 -2.64 9.71 6.43
N ALA A 92 -3.45 10.16 5.47
CA ALA A 92 -4.14 11.45 5.53
C ALA A 92 -5.56 11.38 6.11
N LEU A 93 -6.23 10.24 6.03
CA LEU A 93 -7.59 10.03 6.53
C LEU A 93 -7.66 9.00 7.65
N GLY A 94 -6.52 8.47 8.11
CA GLY A 94 -6.47 7.51 9.21
C GLY A 94 -6.97 8.09 10.54
N ASP A 95 -6.91 9.41 10.71
CA ASP A 95 -7.42 10.19 11.85
C ASP A 95 -8.94 10.45 11.79
N LEU A 96 -9.55 10.37 10.61
CA LEU A 96 -10.99 10.59 10.41
C LEU A 96 -11.87 9.45 10.94
N LEU A 97 -11.29 8.27 11.16
CA LEU A 97 -12.00 7.12 11.69
C LEU A 97 -12.04 7.18 13.23
N SER A 98 -13.22 6.94 13.80
CA SER A 98 -13.41 6.89 15.26
C SER A 98 -12.42 5.92 15.91
N ASN A 99 -11.98 6.23 17.13
CA ASN A 99 -11.14 5.37 17.96
C ASN A 99 -11.68 3.93 18.11
N ASP A 100 -13.00 3.75 17.96
CA ASP A 100 -13.66 2.44 18.07
C ASP A 100 -13.70 1.66 16.75
N PHE A 101 -13.22 2.23 15.63
CA PHE A 101 -13.30 1.57 14.33
C PHE A 101 -12.35 0.37 14.22
N TYR A 102 -11.20 0.43 14.90
CA TYR A 102 -10.29 -0.71 15.06
C TYR A 102 -10.20 -1.08 16.52
N TYR A 103 -10.85 -2.19 16.89
CA TYR A 103 -10.85 -2.68 18.26
C TYR A 103 -9.42 -2.88 18.77
N GLY A 104 -9.02 -2.07 19.76
CA GLY A 104 -7.71 -2.16 20.42
C GLY A 104 -6.57 -1.36 19.78
N VAL A 105 -6.81 -0.56 18.74
CA VAL A 105 -5.80 0.32 18.12
C VAL A 105 -6.20 1.78 18.36
N THR A 106 -5.33 2.55 19.02
CA THR A 106 -5.52 3.99 19.16
C THR A 106 -5.39 4.68 17.81
N MET A 107 -6.44 5.42 17.44
CA MET A 107 -6.36 6.40 16.36
C MET A 107 -5.77 7.70 16.91
N CYS A 108 -5.06 8.44 16.07
CA CYS A 108 -4.65 9.80 16.41
C CYS A 108 -5.93 10.64 16.60
N GLN A 109 -6.09 11.27 17.77
CA GLN A 109 -7.10 12.32 17.92
C GLN A 109 -6.63 13.54 17.13
N ALA A 110 -7.47 14.02 16.22
CA ALA A 110 -7.28 15.31 15.55
C ALA A 110 -7.34 16.47 16.55
#